data_AF-A0A2E7FEA2-F1
#
_entry.id   AF-A0A2E7FEA2-F1
#
_cell.length_a   1.000
_cell.length_b   1.000
_cell.length_c   1.000
_cell.angle_alpha   90.00
_cell.angle_beta   90.00
_cell.angle_gamma   90.00
#
_symmetry.space_group_name_H-M   'P 1'
#
loop_
_entity.id
_entity.type
_entity.pdbx_description
1 polymer ?
#
loop_
_entity_poly.entity_id
_entity_poly.type
_entity_poly.pdbx_seq_one_letter_code
_entity_poly.pdbx_strand_id
1 'polypeptide(L)'
;MNKSFFYISIIFFLNLSCDNKYKSESVFLGGQIINPSSNYLILYKNNSTIDCLLLDANNSFSKNYEKLDSGIYKIEHIPEYQSIILEPGDSIWFRVNASDFNESLVYSGNGASKNNFLMDMKLKIENENIFLSSKYSLERANHFQL
;
A
#
# COMPACT_ATOMS: atom_id res chain seq x y z
N MET A 1 1.34 -33.58 51.43
CA MET A 1 1.83 -32.98 50.16
C MET A 1 1.08 -31.68 49.93
N ASN A 2 1.78 -30.55 50.07
CA ASN A 2 1.17 -29.22 50.12
C ASN A 2 0.60 -28.83 48.75
N LYS A 3 -0.74 -28.73 48.66
CA LYS A 3 -1.47 -28.28 47.46
C LYS A 3 -0.95 -26.94 46.91
N SER A 4 -0.39 -26.09 47.77
CA SER A 4 0.25 -24.82 47.42
C SER A 4 1.41 -24.98 46.43
N PHE A 5 2.19 -26.06 46.50
CA PHE A 5 3.34 -26.29 45.62
C PHE A 5 2.92 -26.61 44.18
N PHE A 6 1.73 -27.20 44.01
CA PHE A 6 1.18 -27.55 42.69
C PHE A 6 0.71 -26.30 41.92
N TYR A 7 0.14 -25.32 42.61
CA TYR A 7 -0.30 -24.05 42.00
C TYR A 7 0.87 -23.18 41.53
N ILE A 8 2.00 -23.20 42.24
CA ILE A 8 3.21 -22.45 41.86
C ILE A 8 3.84 -23.02 40.58
N SER A 9 3.79 -24.35 40.40
CA SER A 9 4.28 -25.00 39.18
C SER A 9 3.46 -24.65 37.94
N ILE A 10 2.14 -24.48 38.06
CA ILE A 10 1.23 -24.12 36.96
C ILE A 10 1.43 -22.68 36.47
N ILE A 11 1.78 -21.74 37.37
CA ILE A 11 2.05 -20.34 37.01
C ILE A 11 3.37 -20.20 36.24
N PHE A 12 4.34 -21.09 36.49
CA PHE A 12 5.64 -21.06 35.80
C PHE A 12 5.54 -21.51 34.33
N PHE A 13 4.62 -22.43 34.02
CA PHE A 13 4.40 -22.90 32.63
C PHE A 13 3.70 -21.90 31.71
N LEU A 14 2.99 -20.90 32.27
CA LEU A 14 2.31 -19.86 31.49
C LEU A 14 3.26 -18.75 30.96
N ASN A 15 4.52 -18.75 31.39
CA ASN A 15 5.52 -17.75 30.97
C ASN A 15 6.42 -18.22 29.81
N LEU A 16 6.18 -19.40 29.25
CA LEU A 16 6.81 -19.84 27.99
C LEU A 16 6.05 -19.27 26.78
N SER A 17 5.83 -17.95 26.77
CA SER A 17 5.43 -17.26 25.54
C SER A 17 6.67 -17.14 24.66
N CYS A 18 6.69 -17.93 23.59
CA CYS A 18 7.75 -17.91 22.59
C CYS A 18 7.63 -16.62 21.76
N ASP A 19 8.36 -15.58 22.13
CA ASP A 19 8.54 -14.38 21.31
C ASP A 19 9.93 -14.40 20.65
N ASN A 20 10.27 -15.48 19.95
CA ASN A 20 11.30 -15.44 18.91
C ASN A 20 10.68 -14.81 17.65
N LYS A 21 10.26 -13.54 17.77
CA LYS A 21 9.91 -12.72 16.61
C LYS A 21 11.23 -12.30 15.96
N TYR A 22 11.82 -13.20 15.17
CA TYR A 22 12.65 -12.75 14.07
C TYR A 22 11.75 -11.83 13.25
N LYS A 23 11.97 -10.52 13.39
CA LYS A 23 11.22 -9.51 12.66
C LYS A 23 11.56 -9.77 11.20
N SER A 24 10.62 -10.36 10.46
CA SER A 24 10.87 -10.74 9.08
C SER A 24 11.31 -9.49 8.33
N GLU A 25 12.50 -9.53 7.73
CA GLU A 25 12.94 -8.47 6.82
C GLU A 25 12.18 -8.54 5.49
N SER A 26 11.35 -9.57 5.31
CA SER A 26 10.57 -9.75 4.11
C SER A 26 9.50 -8.68 3.94
N VAL A 27 9.18 -8.39 2.69
CA VAL A 27 8.06 -7.51 2.31
C VAL A 27 7.05 -8.33 1.55
N PHE A 28 5.82 -8.38 2.04
CA PHE A 28 4.71 -8.94 1.29
C PHE A 28 3.97 -7.82 0.55
N LEU A 29 3.76 -8.02 -0.75
CA LEU A 29 2.95 -7.15 -1.59
C LEU A 29 1.95 -8.01 -2.35
N GLY A 30 0.67 -7.72 -2.19
CA GLY A 30 -0.40 -8.33 -2.94
C GLY A 30 -1.52 -7.36 -3.23
N GLY A 31 -2.48 -7.81 -4.04
CA GLY A 31 -3.65 -7.01 -4.30
C GLY A 31 -4.60 -7.63 -5.31
N GLN A 32 -5.71 -6.92 -5.52
CA GLN A 32 -6.75 -7.26 -6.48
C GLN A 32 -7.07 -6.04 -7.35
N ILE A 33 -7.12 -6.28 -8.67
CA ILE A 33 -7.46 -5.26 -9.67
C ILE A 33 -8.83 -5.58 -10.27
N ILE A 34 -9.77 -4.66 -10.10
CA ILE A 34 -11.10 -4.74 -10.71
C ILE A 34 -11.01 -4.11 -12.10
N ASN A 35 -11.67 -4.74 -13.08
CA ASN A 35 -11.68 -4.31 -14.49
C ASN A 35 -10.26 -4.05 -15.05
N PRO A 36 -9.32 -4.99 -14.92
CA PRO A 36 -7.94 -4.74 -15.28
C PRO A 36 -7.78 -4.42 -16.77
N SER A 37 -6.91 -3.48 -17.08
CA SER A 37 -6.52 -3.09 -18.45
C SER A 37 -5.40 -3.96 -19.01
N SER A 38 -4.70 -4.70 -18.15
CA SER A 38 -3.66 -5.68 -18.51
C SER A 38 -3.71 -6.90 -17.60
N ASN A 39 -2.96 -7.96 -17.92
CA ASN A 39 -2.85 -9.14 -17.07
C ASN A 39 -1.65 -9.09 -16.10
N TYR A 40 -1.10 -7.90 -15.83
CA TYR A 40 0.07 -7.74 -14.95
C TYR A 40 0.10 -6.40 -14.22
N LEU A 41 0.88 -6.36 -13.14
CA LEU A 41 1.31 -5.15 -12.43
C LEU A 41 2.84 -5.08 -12.47
N ILE A 42 3.41 -3.91 -12.75
CA ILE A 42 4.86 -3.72 -12.70
C ILE A 42 5.24 -2.97 -11.44
N LEU A 43 6.25 -3.47 -10.72
CA LEU A 43 6.88 -2.78 -9.60
C LEU A 43 8.21 -2.19 -10.06
N TYR A 44 8.44 -0.91 -9.80
CA TYR A 44 9.68 -0.21 -10.13
C TYR A 44 10.35 0.43 -8.91
N LYS A 45 11.66 0.63 -9.00
CA LYS A 45 12.46 1.48 -8.11
C LYS A 45 13.49 2.24 -8.93
N ASN A 46 13.65 3.54 -8.74
CA ASN A 46 14.66 4.37 -9.43
C ASN A 46 14.70 4.13 -10.95
N ASN A 47 13.55 4.14 -11.61
CA ASN A 47 13.37 3.88 -13.05
C ASN A 47 13.78 2.47 -13.53
N SER A 48 14.11 1.55 -12.62
CA SER A 48 14.40 0.16 -12.93
C SER A 48 13.20 -0.72 -12.56
N THR A 49 12.87 -1.67 -13.43
CA THR A 49 11.86 -2.70 -13.15
C THR A 49 12.40 -3.66 -12.09
N ILE A 50 11.65 -3.85 -11.01
CA ILE A 50 11.95 -4.79 -9.94
C ILE A 50 11.26 -6.13 -10.19
N ASP A 51 9.98 -6.11 -10.52
CA ASP A 51 9.20 -7.32 -10.79
C ASP A 51 8.03 -7.04 -11.74
N CYS A 52 7.55 -8.09 -12.41
CA CYS A 52 6.33 -8.11 -13.20
C CYS A 52 5.40 -9.18 -12.63
N LEU A 53 4.36 -8.73 -11.93
CA LEU A 53 3.44 -9.57 -11.16
C LEU A 53 2.24 -9.91 -12.04
N LEU A 54 2.18 -11.15 -12.52
CA LEU A 54 1.05 -11.63 -13.30
C LEU A 54 -0.21 -11.73 -12.43
N LEU A 55 -1.34 -11.33 -12.98
CA LEU A 55 -2.64 -11.51 -12.36
C LEU A 55 -3.10 -12.97 -12.51
N ASP A 56 -3.71 -13.50 -11.46
CA ASP A 56 -4.37 -14.79 -11.47
C ASP A 56 -5.80 -14.70 -12.06
N ALA A 57 -6.51 -15.83 -12.07
CA ALA A 57 -7.88 -15.91 -12.59
C ALA A 57 -8.90 -15.03 -11.84
N ASN A 58 -8.57 -14.55 -10.64
CA ASN A 58 -9.39 -13.66 -9.82
C ASN A 58 -8.90 -12.20 -9.90
N ASN A 59 -8.08 -11.87 -10.90
CA ASN A 59 -7.41 -10.58 -11.08
C ASN A 59 -6.59 -10.17 -9.86
N SER A 60 -6.03 -11.15 -9.14
CA SER A 60 -5.23 -10.93 -7.95
C SER A 60 -3.77 -11.28 -8.20
N PHE A 61 -2.87 -10.68 -7.44
CA PHE A 61 -1.45 -11.00 -7.48
C PHE A 61 -0.89 -10.99 -6.06
N SER A 62 0.20 -11.71 -5.83
CA SER A 62 0.94 -11.61 -4.58
C SER A 62 2.38 -12.04 -4.74
N LYS A 63 3.26 -11.43 -3.96
CA LYS A 63 4.68 -11.75 -3.90
C LYS A 63 5.20 -11.49 -2.49
N ASN A 64 6.06 -12.37 -2.03
CA ASN A 64 6.90 -12.14 -0.86
C ASN A 64 8.33 -11.92 -1.31
N TYR A 65 8.92 -10.78 -0.95
CA TYR A 65 10.30 -10.43 -1.24
C TYR A 65 11.13 -10.70 0.02
N GLU A 66 12.12 -11.60 -0.04
CA GLU A 66 12.97 -11.90 1.12
C GLU A 66 13.77 -10.68 1.59
N LYS A 67 14.24 -9.87 0.63
CA LYS A 67 14.89 -8.59 0.85
C LYS A 67 14.40 -7.56 -0.15
N LEU A 68 14.03 -6.40 0.36
CA LEU A 68 13.62 -5.26 -0.41
C LEU A 68 14.02 -4.02 0.38
N ASP A 69 14.87 -3.13 -0.17
CA ASP A 69 15.30 -1.98 0.64
C ASP A 69 14.13 -1.04 0.89
N SER A 70 14.14 -0.42 2.07
CA SER A 70 13.20 0.66 2.39
C SER A 70 13.26 1.76 1.33
N GLY A 71 12.10 2.28 0.94
CA GLY A 71 12.03 3.45 0.07
C GLY A 71 10.74 3.58 -0.71
N ILE A 72 10.77 4.51 -1.67
CA ILE A 72 9.66 4.79 -2.59
C ILE A 72 9.81 3.90 -3.82
N TYR A 73 8.77 3.14 -4.11
CA TYR A 73 8.58 2.34 -5.29
C TYR A 73 7.44 2.91 -6.11
N LYS A 74 7.31 2.45 -7.36
CA LYS A 74 6.16 2.77 -8.22
C LYS A 74 5.47 1.47 -8.61
N ILE A 75 4.17 1.40 -8.38
CA ILE A 75 3.30 0.37 -8.97
C ILE A 75 2.69 0.93 -10.24
N GLU A 76 2.60 0.12 -11.28
CA GLU A 76 2.03 0.49 -12.56
C GLU A 76 1.10 -0.60 -13.07
N HIS A 77 -0.15 -0.21 -13.29
CA HIS A 77 -1.13 -0.98 -14.03
C HIS A 77 -1.58 -0.12 -15.20
N ILE A 78 -1.02 -0.40 -16.37
CA ILE A 78 -1.05 0.51 -17.53
C ILE A 78 -2.47 1.03 -17.85
N PRO A 79 -2.66 2.33 -18.13
CA PRO A 79 -1.63 3.38 -18.20
C PRO A 79 -1.31 4.03 -16.84
N GLU A 80 -1.99 3.61 -15.78
CA GLU A 80 -1.96 4.29 -14.48
C GLU A 80 -0.80 3.81 -13.61
N TYR A 81 -0.31 4.72 -12.77
CA TYR A 81 0.76 4.43 -11.82
C TYR A 81 0.61 5.21 -10.52
N GLN A 82 1.14 4.64 -9.44
CA GLN A 82 1.14 5.27 -8.13
C GLN A 82 2.41 4.96 -7.36
N SER A 83 2.89 5.94 -6.59
CA SER A 83 4.00 5.74 -5.65
C SER A 83 3.52 4.97 -4.42
N ILE A 84 4.35 4.03 -3.97
CA ILE A 84 4.15 3.23 -2.75
C ILE A 84 5.44 3.22 -1.93
N ILE A 85 5.33 3.41 -0.61
CA ILE A 85 6.43 3.23 0.34
C ILE A 85 6.42 1.78 0.82
N LEU A 86 7.54 1.08 0.60
CA LEU A 86 7.77 -0.28 1.08
C LEU A 86 8.97 -0.29 2.03
N GLU A 87 8.83 -0.98 3.16
CA GLU A 87 9.85 -1.14 4.20
C GLU A 87 9.91 -2.58 4.70
N PRO A 88 11.09 -3.09 5.11
CA PRO A 88 11.21 -4.43 5.69
C PRO A 88 10.18 -4.69 6.81
N GLY A 89 9.45 -5.79 6.69
CA GLY A 89 8.37 -6.17 7.61
C GLY A 89 6.98 -5.66 7.20
N ASP A 90 6.86 -4.89 6.12
CA ASP A 90 5.57 -4.53 5.54
C ASP A 90 4.84 -5.78 5.00
N SER A 91 3.52 -5.77 5.15
CA SER A 91 2.63 -6.75 4.55
C SER A 91 1.42 -6.02 4.04
N ILE A 92 1.49 -5.64 2.76
CA ILE A 92 0.56 -4.73 2.12
C ILE A 92 -0.33 -5.49 1.14
N TRP A 93 -1.63 -5.30 1.28
CA TRP A 93 -2.64 -5.69 0.31
C TRP A 93 -3.32 -4.45 -0.25
N PHE A 94 -3.37 -4.28 -1.57
CA PHE A 94 -4.13 -3.19 -2.19
C PHE A 94 -5.33 -3.70 -3.00
N ARG A 95 -6.37 -2.87 -3.10
CA ARG A 95 -7.51 -3.08 -3.99
C ARG A 95 -7.75 -1.82 -4.80
N VAL A 96 -7.99 -1.98 -6.10
CA VAL A 96 -8.19 -0.86 -7.03
C VAL A 96 -9.12 -1.26 -8.17
N ASN A 97 -9.91 -0.31 -8.67
CA ASN A 97 -10.61 -0.41 -9.94
C ASN A 97 -9.80 0.34 -11.01
N ALA A 98 -9.32 -0.35 -12.04
CA ALA A 98 -8.48 0.28 -13.05
C ALA A 98 -9.22 1.38 -13.84
N SER A 99 -10.56 1.34 -13.88
CA SER A 99 -11.36 2.40 -14.49
C SER A 99 -11.35 3.71 -13.69
N ASP A 100 -11.14 3.63 -12.37
CA ASP A 100 -11.14 4.77 -11.43
C ASP A 100 -9.91 4.69 -10.52
N PHE A 101 -8.72 4.54 -11.12
CA PHE A 101 -7.52 4.07 -10.41
C PHE A 101 -7.16 4.91 -9.18
N ASN A 102 -7.06 6.22 -9.34
CA ASN A 102 -6.66 7.12 -8.24
C ASN A 102 -7.71 7.15 -7.12
N GLU A 103 -9.00 7.20 -7.45
CA GLU A 103 -10.06 7.37 -6.45
C GLU A 103 -10.42 6.06 -5.72
N SER A 104 -10.12 4.91 -6.33
CA SER A 104 -10.51 3.60 -5.79
C SER A 104 -9.37 2.81 -5.13
N LEU A 105 -8.13 3.28 -5.23
CA LEU A 105 -6.95 2.60 -4.68
C LEU A 105 -6.90 2.73 -3.16
N VAL A 106 -6.97 1.58 -2.47
CA VAL A 106 -6.89 1.51 -1.01
C VAL A 106 -5.89 0.44 -0.59
N TYR A 107 -5.07 0.74 0.41
CA TYR A 107 -4.11 -0.18 1.02
C TYR A 107 -4.61 -0.68 2.37
N SER A 108 -4.26 -1.93 2.70
CA SER A 108 -4.51 -2.57 3.99
C SER A 108 -3.32 -3.44 4.42
N GLY A 109 -3.27 -3.81 5.70
CA GLY A 109 -2.17 -4.57 6.28
C GLY A 109 -1.08 -3.70 6.90
N ASN A 110 0.04 -4.33 7.27
CA ASN A 110 1.17 -3.64 7.91
C ASN A 110 1.89 -2.75 6.88
N GLY A 111 2.06 -1.48 7.19
CA GLY A 111 2.59 -0.49 6.24
C GLY A 111 1.54 0.19 5.36
N ALA A 112 0.24 -0.10 5.52
CA ALA A 112 -0.81 0.53 4.74
C ALA A 112 -1.03 2.02 5.08
N SER A 113 -0.95 2.39 6.35
CA SER A 113 -1.32 3.74 6.81
C SER A 113 -0.53 4.86 6.12
N LYS A 114 0.78 4.66 5.92
CA LYS A 114 1.64 5.63 5.19
C LYS A 114 1.24 5.75 3.72
N ASN A 115 0.85 4.63 3.09
CA ASN A 115 0.46 4.59 1.69
C ASN A 115 -0.94 5.19 1.46
N ASN A 116 -1.89 4.93 2.36
CA ASN A 116 -3.20 5.59 2.36
C ASN A 116 -3.05 7.10 2.58
N PHE A 117 -2.21 7.53 3.52
CA PHE A 117 -1.94 8.95 3.75
C PHE A 117 -1.37 9.64 2.50
N LEU A 118 -0.45 9.01 1.77
CA LEU A 118 0.06 9.54 0.51
C LEU A 118 -1.05 9.70 -0.54
N MET A 119 -1.97 8.74 -0.62
CA MET A 119 -3.10 8.78 -1.55
C MET A 119 -4.07 9.93 -1.19
N ASP A 120 -4.44 10.06 0.07
CA ASP A 120 -5.32 11.13 0.57
C ASP A 120 -4.72 12.52 0.29
N MET A 121 -3.41 12.68 0.53
CA MET A 121 -2.70 13.93 0.25
C MET A 121 -2.65 14.25 -1.25
N LYS A 122 -2.42 13.25 -2.10
CA LYS A 122 -2.46 13.42 -3.56
C LYS A 122 -3.82 13.93 -4.01
N LEU A 123 -4.90 13.24 -3.62
CA LEU A 123 -6.28 13.62 -3.98
C LEU A 123 -6.63 15.03 -3.47
N LYS A 124 -6.19 15.38 -2.26
CA LYS A 124 -6.41 16.73 -1.71
C LYS A 124 -5.70 17.80 -2.54
N ILE A 125 -4.46 17.56 -2.95
CA ILE A 125 -3.69 18.49 -3.79
C ILE A 125 -4.34 18.63 -5.17
N GLU A 126 -4.79 17.54 -5.78
CA GLU A 126 -5.49 17.56 -7.07
C GLU A 126 -6.78 18.38 -6.98
N ASN A 127 -7.59 18.16 -5.95
CA ASN A 127 -8.81 18.93 -5.71
C ASN A 127 -8.55 20.42 -5.48
N GLU A 128 -7.52 20.76 -4.70
CA GLU A 128 -7.12 22.16 -4.48
C GLU A 128 -6.67 22.82 -5.80
N ASN A 129 -5.88 22.12 -6.61
CA ASN A 129 -5.43 22.63 -7.90
C ASN A 129 -6.61 22.88 -8.86
N ILE A 130 -7.60 21.99 -8.89
CA ILE A 130 -8.83 22.17 -9.67
C ILE A 130 -9.59 23.40 -9.18
N PHE A 131 -9.75 23.55 -7.86
CA PHE A 131 -10.43 24.69 -7.25
C PHE A 131 -9.74 26.01 -7.62
N LEU A 132 -8.42 26.11 -7.41
CA LEU A 132 -7.64 27.31 -7.73
C LEU A 132 -7.69 27.64 -9.23
N SER A 133 -7.50 26.64 -10.09
CA SER A 133 -7.59 26.79 -11.55
C SER A 133 -8.96 27.35 -11.98
N SER A 134 -10.05 26.83 -11.40
CA SER A 134 -11.40 27.33 -11.66
C SER A 134 -11.55 28.80 -11.24
N LYS A 135 -11.01 29.18 -10.09
CA LYS A 135 -11.09 30.55 -9.57
C LYS A 135 -10.35 31.56 -10.45
N TYR A 136 -9.11 31.25 -10.82
CA TYR A 136 -8.29 32.12 -11.67
C TYR A 136 -8.77 32.20 -13.12
N SER A 137 -9.41 31.14 -13.63
CA SER A 137 -10.03 31.17 -14.96
C SER A 137 -11.24 32.11 -15.01
N LEU A 138 -12.06 32.12 -13.96
CA LEU A 138 -13.20 33.02 -13.82
C LEU A 138 -12.78 34.48 -13.64
N GLU A 139 -11.74 34.74 -12.85
CA GLU A 139 -11.20 36.09 -12.65
C GLU A 139 -10.67 36.70 -13.97
N ARG A 140 -10.00 35.90 -14.80
CA ARG A 140 -9.55 36.33 -16.13
C ARG A 140 -10.72 36.70 -17.04
N ALA A 141 -11.78 35.89 -17.07
CA ALA A 141 -12.97 36.16 -17.89
C ALA A 141 -13.66 37.47 -17.51
N ASN A 142 -13.72 37.79 -16.22
CA ASN A 142 -14.31 39.02 -15.71
C ASN A 142 -13.44 40.26 -15.99
N HIS A 143 -12.11 40.09 -16.11
CA HIS A 143 -11.18 41.19 -16.40
C HIS A 143 -11.15 41.62 -17.88
N PHE A 144 -11.65 40.79 -18.81
CA PHE A 144 -11.77 41.12 -20.24
C PHE A 144 -13.17 41.66 -20.63
N GLN A 145 -14.06 41.88 -19.66
CA GLN A 145 -15.39 42.46 -19.87
C GLN A 145 -15.50 43.94 -19.43
N LEU A 146 -14.36 44.59 -19.17
CA LEU A 146 -14.24 46.04 -18.93
C LEU A 146 -13.45 46.68 -20.07
#